data_AF-A0AAV7HLF0-F1
#
_entry.id   AF-A0AAV7HLF0-F1
#
_cell.length_a   1.000
_cell.length_b   1.000
_cell.length_c   1.000
_cell.angle_alpha   90.00
_cell.angle_beta   90.00
_cell.angle_gamma   90.00
#
_symmetry.space_group_name_H-M   'P 1'
#
loop_
_entity.id
_entity.type
_entity.pdbx_description
1 polymer ?
#
loop_
_entity_poly.entity_id
_entity_poly.type
_entity_poly.pdbx_seq_one_letter_code
_entity_poly.pdbx_strand_id
1 'polypeptide(L)'
;MHLCNNVKIYLIFSRPTFYRICKKKSVEHFSVVPYVATLLNCMLWVLYGMPFLKPNSTLIITINGAGTVIELISIFIYLLYLDGSRWIKALLLLFTDIAFIAVVAAIILSIFKSHEQRTLLIGVICFIFCIIMYASPLSIMVRCDAAQM
;
A
#
# COMPACT_ATOMS: atom_id res chain seq x y z
N MET A 1 -24.68 -12.78 6.56
CA MET A 1 -23.35 -12.50 5.98
C MET A 1 -22.76 -11.13 6.38
N HIS A 2 -23.55 -10.18 6.91
CA HIS A 2 -23.06 -8.85 7.33
C HIS A 2 -22.36 -8.77 8.71
N LEU A 3 -22.53 -9.74 9.61
CA LEU A 3 -21.86 -9.73 10.93
C LEU A 3 -20.38 -10.16 10.90
N CYS A 4 -20.00 -11.04 9.96
CA CYS A 4 -18.65 -11.62 9.94
C CYS A 4 -17.57 -10.62 9.48
N ASN A 5 -17.96 -9.54 8.79
CA ASN A 5 -17.05 -8.52 8.29
C ASN A 5 -16.63 -7.51 9.37
N ASN A 6 -17.54 -7.23 10.33
CA ASN A 6 -17.27 -6.28 11.42
C ASN A 6 -16.35 -6.88 12.50
N VAL A 7 -16.45 -8.20 12.75
CA VAL A 7 -15.62 -8.88 13.76
C VAL A 7 -14.15 -8.97 13.32
N LYS A 8 -13.88 -9.10 12.02
CA LYS A 8 -12.49 -9.08 11.49
C LYS A 8 -11.82 -7.71 11.64
N ILE A 9 -12.58 -6.62 11.52
CA ILE A 9 -12.07 -5.25 11.69
C ILE A 9 -11.65 -4.99 13.15
N TYR A 10 -12.42 -5.49 14.13
CA TYR A 10 -12.07 -5.38 15.54
C TYR A 10 -10.82 -6.20 15.91
N LEU A 11 -10.64 -7.39 15.32
CA LEU A 11 -9.44 -8.21 15.54
C LEU A 11 -8.17 -7.60 14.92
N ILE A 12 -8.28 -6.76 13.90
CA ILE A 12 -7.15 -6.03 13.31
C ILE A 12 -6.76 -4.84 14.19
N PHE A 13 -7.74 -4.15 14.81
CA PHE A 13 -7.49 -3.03 15.72
C PHE A 13 -6.94 -3.44 17.09
N SER A 14 -7.27 -4.66 17.55
CA SER A 14 -6.77 -5.22 18.81
C SER A 14 -5.43 -5.96 18.66
N ARG A 15 -4.52 -5.48 17.82
CA ARG A 15 -3.13 -5.97 17.80
C ARG A 15 -2.21 -5.00 18.55
N PRO A 16 -1.34 -5.48 19.45
CA PRO A 16 -0.33 -4.66 20.15
C PRO A 16 0.68 -3.97 19.21
N THR A 17 0.61 -4.26 17.91
CA THR A 17 1.38 -3.66 16.83
C THR A 17 1.01 -2.20 16.57
N PHE A 18 -0.29 -1.83 16.54
CA PHE A 18 -0.72 -0.45 16.28
C PHE A 18 -0.31 0.48 17.44
N TYR A 19 -0.43 -0.02 18.67
CA TYR A 19 0.04 0.67 19.88
C TYR A 19 1.57 0.85 19.88
N ARG A 20 2.35 -0.14 19.44
CA ARG A 20 3.82 -0.01 19.30
C ARG A 20 4.24 0.97 18.20
N ILE A 21 3.53 1.03 17.09
CA ILE A 21 3.81 1.94 15.96
C ILE A 21 3.53 3.39 16.36
N CYS A 22 2.38 3.67 16.99
CA CYS A 22 2.06 5.01 17.49
C CYS A 22 2.99 5.47 18.63
N LYS A 23 3.44 4.55 19.50
CA LYS A 23 4.29 4.89 20.65
C LYS A 23 5.76 5.06 20.29
N LYS A 24 6.25 4.48 19.17
CA LYS A 24 7.68 4.53 18.86
C LYS A 24 8.18 5.84 18.29
N LYS A 25 7.37 6.72 17.66
CA LYS A 25 7.79 8.05 17.11
C LYS A 25 9.21 8.09 16.46
N SER A 26 9.74 6.96 16.03
CA SER A 26 11.13 6.78 15.62
C SER A 26 11.17 6.83 14.11
N VAL A 27 10.52 7.85 13.54
CA VAL A 27 10.53 8.12 12.11
C VAL A 27 11.92 8.55 11.63
N GLU A 28 12.85 8.89 12.54
CA GLU A 28 14.22 9.28 12.21
C GLU A 28 15.11 8.15 11.69
N HIS A 29 14.85 6.89 12.04
CA HIS A 29 15.69 5.75 11.64
C HIS A 29 15.11 4.87 10.53
N PHE A 30 13.87 5.08 10.13
CA PHE A 30 13.24 4.30 9.05
C PHE A 30 13.20 5.10 7.74
N SER A 31 13.56 4.43 6.65
CA SER A 31 13.47 4.98 5.30
C SER A 31 12.02 5.30 4.94
N VAL A 32 11.78 6.32 4.11
CA VAL A 32 10.45 6.65 3.56
C VAL A 32 9.94 5.59 2.59
N VAL A 33 10.85 4.80 2.03
CA VAL A 33 10.60 3.77 1.00
C VAL A 33 9.50 2.77 1.39
N PRO A 34 9.51 2.13 2.57
CA PRO A 34 8.42 1.24 2.98
C PRO A 34 7.05 1.92 3.01
N TYR A 35 6.93 3.17 3.46
CA TYR A 35 5.66 3.90 3.50
C TYR A 35 5.13 4.21 2.10
N VAL A 36 6.04 4.59 1.20
CA VAL A 36 5.71 4.82 -0.23
C VAL A 36 5.31 3.49 -0.89
N ALA A 37 6.01 2.40 -0.61
CA ALA A 37 5.69 1.09 -1.16
C ALA A 37 4.31 0.56 -0.69
N THR A 38 3.97 0.74 0.59
CA THR A 38 2.64 0.37 1.10
C THR A 38 1.55 1.28 0.53
N LEU A 39 1.83 2.58 0.36
CA LEU A 39 0.94 3.53 -0.31
C LEU A 39 0.64 3.08 -1.75
N LEU A 40 1.66 2.76 -2.54
CA LEU A 40 1.52 2.28 -3.92
C LEU A 40 0.68 1.00 -3.99
N ASN A 41 0.91 0.06 -3.08
CA ASN A 41 0.11 -1.17 -2.99
C ASN A 41 -1.37 -0.86 -2.68
N CYS A 42 -1.64 0.03 -1.73
CA CYS A 42 -3.01 0.45 -1.41
C CYS A 42 -3.68 1.15 -2.61
N MET A 43 -2.97 2.02 -3.31
CA MET A 43 -3.49 2.70 -4.52
C MET A 43 -3.81 1.71 -5.64
N LEU A 44 -2.98 0.69 -5.85
CA LEU A 44 -3.23 -0.40 -6.82
C LEU A 44 -4.51 -1.17 -6.49
N TRP A 45 -4.73 -1.50 -5.22
CA TRP A 45 -5.97 -2.17 -4.78
C TRP A 45 -7.21 -1.28 -4.87
N VAL A 46 -7.07 0.02 -4.61
CA VAL A 46 -8.15 0.99 -4.84
C VAL A 46 -8.49 1.04 -6.33
N LEU A 47 -7.47 1.12 -7.21
CA LEU A 47 -7.65 1.07 -8.66
C LEU A 47 -8.37 -0.21 -9.09
N TYR A 48 -7.94 -1.38 -8.62
CA TYR A 48 -8.61 -2.67 -8.84
C TYR A 48 -10.10 -2.64 -8.45
N GLY A 49 -10.41 -2.02 -7.30
CA GLY A 49 -11.77 -1.98 -6.76
C GLY A 49 -12.70 -0.99 -7.46
N MET A 50 -12.18 -0.02 -8.23
CA MET A 50 -12.98 1.05 -8.81
C MET A 50 -14.08 0.54 -9.76
N PRO A 51 -15.25 1.20 -9.78
CA PRO A 51 -16.45 0.69 -10.45
C PRO A 51 -16.31 0.54 -11.96
N PHE A 52 -15.38 1.28 -12.57
CA PHE A 52 -15.07 1.16 -13.99
C PHE A 52 -14.21 -0.06 -14.35
N LEU A 53 -13.50 -0.66 -13.38
CA LEU A 53 -12.80 -1.94 -13.57
C LEU A 53 -13.67 -3.08 -13.08
N LYS A 54 -14.05 -3.06 -11.80
CA LYS A 54 -14.80 -4.14 -11.16
C LYS A 54 -16.07 -3.62 -10.47
N PRO A 55 -17.26 -3.88 -11.03
CA PRO A 55 -18.50 -3.52 -10.35
C PRO A 55 -18.63 -4.27 -9.00
N ASN A 56 -19.25 -3.62 -8.01
CA ASN A 56 -19.58 -4.19 -6.68
C ASN A 56 -18.40 -4.56 -5.74
N SER A 57 -17.24 -3.90 -5.86
CA SER A 57 -16.05 -4.18 -5.01
C SER A 57 -15.79 -3.15 -3.89
N THR A 58 -16.86 -2.62 -3.29
CA THR A 58 -16.80 -1.54 -2.28
C THR A 58 -15.91 -1.86 -1.07
N LEU A 59 -15.85 -3.11 -0.63
CA LEU A 59 -15.03 -3.51 0.52
C LEU A 59 -13.53 -3.35 0.28
N ILE A 60 -13.07 -3.61 -0.95
CA ILE A 60 -11.66 -3.51 -1.32
C ILE A 60 -11.26 -2.03 -1.32
N ILE A 61 -12.13 -1.17 -1.88
CA ILE A 61 -11.94 0.28 -1.88
C ILE A 61 -11.89 0.83 -0.45
N THR A 62 -12.81 0.43 0.44
CA THR A 62 -12.87 1.03 1.78
C THR A 62 -11.66 0.66 2.63
N ILE A 63 -11.22 -0.60 2.63
CA ILE A 63 -10.06 -1.05 3.41
C ILE A 63 -8.77 -0.42 2.87
N ASN A 64 -8.53 -0.52 1.56
CA ASN A 64 -7.30 0.02 0.96
C ASN A 64 -7.31 1.55 0.86
N GLY A 65 -8.49 2.16 0.74
CA GLY A 65 -8.66 3.61 0.80
C GLY A 65 -8.34 4.15 2.19
N ALA A 66 -8.82 3.51 3.26
CA ALA A 66 -8.42 3.87 4.62
C ALA A 66 -6.90 3.69 4.83
N GLY A 67 -6.31 2.61 4.31
CA GLY A 67 -4.86 2.40 4.30
C GLY A 67 -4.11 3.52 3.58
N THR A 68 -4.58 3.94 2.39
CA THR A 68 -4.01 5.04 1.61
C THR A 68 -3.97 6.33 2.43
N VAL A 69 -5.06 6.66 3.16
CA VAL A 69 -5.12 7.86 4.00
C VAL A 69 -4.13 7.78 5.17
N ILE A 70 -4.02 6.63 5.83
CA ILE A 70 -3.10 6.43 6.95
C ILE A 70 -1.64 6.56 6.50
N GLU A 71 -1.29 5.98 5.35
CA GLU A 71 0.07 6.05 4.78
C GLU A 71 0.39 7.48 4.32
N LEU A 72 -0.56 8.20 3.69
CA LEU A 72 -0.37 9.61 3.34
C LEU A 72 -0.12 10.48 4.57
N ILE A 73 -0.86 10.28 5.66
CA ILE A 73 -0.61 11.01 6.92
C ILE A 73 0.77 10.67 7.47
N SER A 74 1.18 9.40 7.41
CA SER A 74 2.50 8.96 7.89
C SER A 74 3.64 9.59 7.09
N ILE A 75 3.51 9.63 5.76
CA ILE A 75 4.47 10.29 4.85
C ILE A 75 4.45 11.80 5.07
N PHE A 76 3.29 12.41 5.27
CA PHE A 76 3.18 13.84 5.55
C PHE A 76 3.88 14.23 6.85
N ILE A 77 3.67 13.47 7.92
CA ILE A 77 4.39 13.65 9.19
C ILE A 77 5.89 13.47 8.95
N TYR A 78 6.31 12.45 8.21
CA TYR A 78 7.72 12.24 7.87
C TYR A 78 8.32 13.44 7.14
N LEU A 79 7.61 14.01 6.15
CA LEU A 79 8.01 15.19 5.40
C LEU A 79 8.22 16.43 6.30
N LEU A 80 7.42 16.61 7.35
CA LEU A 80 7.57 17.73 8.29
C LEU A 80 8.86 17.67 9.11
N TYR A 81 9.44 16.47 9.30
CA TYR A 81 10.66 16.25 10.10
C TYR A 81 11.93 16.15 9.24
N LEU A 82 11.84 16.28 7.91
CA LEU A 82 12.99 16.15 7.01
C LEU A 82 13.67 17.48 6.67
N ASP A 83 15.00 17.50 6.71
CA ASP A 83 15.80 18.59 6.12
C ASP A 83 15.81 18.53 4.58
N GLY A 84 15.71 19.71 3.96
CA GLY A 84 15.41 20.00 2.55
C GLY A 84 15.69 18.94 1.47
N SER A 85 16.90 18.38 1.40
CA SER A 85 17.26 17.41 0.35
C SER A 85 16.45 16.10 0.40
N ARG A 86 16.06 15.66 1.59
CA ARG A 86 15.26 14.43 1.78
C ARG A 86 13.78 14.65 1.45
N TRP A 87 13.30 15.88 1.59
CA TRP A 87 11.93 16.28 1.25
C TRP A 87 11.66 16.15 -0.25
N ILE A 88 12.60 16.61 -1.09
CA ILE A 88 12.52 16.50 -2.55
C ILE A 88 12.46 15.03 -2.99
N LYS A 89 13.29 14.15 -2.38
CA LYS A 89 13.29 12.72 -2.70
C LYS A 89 11.94 12.07 -2.40
N ALA A 90 11.35 12.37 -1.24
CA ALA A 90 10.06 11.82 -0.85
C ALA A 90 8.92 12.33 -1.75
N LEU A 91 8.94 13.60 -2.17
CA LEU A 91 7.98 14.10 -3.16
C LEU A 91 8.15 13.47 -4.55
N LEU A 92 9.38 13.28 -5.02
CA LEU A 92 9.65 12.59 -6.28
C LEU A 92 9.15 11.14 -6.25
N LEU A 93 9.33 10.45 -5.12
CA LEU A 93 8.78 9.11 -4.88
C LEU A 93 7.24 9.11 -4.97
N LEU A 94 6.56 10.02 -4.27
CA LEU A 94 5.10 10.15 -4.35
C LEU A 94 4.61 10.47 -5.77
N PHE A 95 5.29 11.39 -6.47
CA PHE A 95 4.95 11.73 -7.84
C PHE A 95 5.12 10.53 -8.78
N THR A 96 6.19 9.75 -8.57
CA THR A 96 6.45 8.53 -9.34
C THR A 96 5.35 7.50 -9.12
N ASP A 97 4.86 7.32 -7.89
CA ASP A 97 3.74 6.42 -7.59
C ASP A 97 2.46 6.84 -8.30
N ILE A 98 2.09 8.12 -8.20
CA ILE A 98 0.88 8.65 -8.85
C ILE A 98 0.98 8.51 -10.37
N ALA A 99 2.14 8.85 -10.95
CA ALA A 99 2.40 8.71 -12.37
C ALA A 99 2.32 7.24 -12.82
N PHE A 100 2.89 6.32 -12.05
CA PHE A 100 2.83 4.89 -12.32
C PHE A 100 1.38 4.38 -12.33
N ILE A 101 0.59 4.73 -11.31
CA ILE A 101 -0.83 4.36 -11.23
C ILE A 101 -1.62 4.93 -12.42
N ALA A 102 -1.37 6.19 -12.79
CA ALA A 102 -2.03 6.83 -13.92
C ALA A 102 -1.70 6.15 -15.25
N VAL A 103 -0.43 5.81 -15.47
CA VAL A 103 0.03 5.07 -16.66
C VAL A 103 -0.62 3.69 -16.73
N VAL A 104 -0.62 2.94 -15.62
CA VAL A 104 -1.25 1.61 -15.54
C VAL A 104 -2.75 1.72 -15.86
N ALA A 105 -3.45 2.68 -15.25
CA ALA A 105 -4.88 2.90 -15.51
C ALA A 105 -5.14 3.26 -16.99
N ALA A 106 -4.34 4.16 -17.58
CA ALA A 106 -4.48 4.57 -18.97
C ALA A 106 -4.26 3.40 -19.94
N ILE A 107 -3.23 2.57 -19.73
CA ILE A 107 -2.94 1.38 -20.54
C ILE A 107 -4.12 0.40 -20.49
N ILE A 108 -4.64 0.11 -19.29
CA ILE A 108 -5.73 -0.86 -19.10
C ILE A 108 -7.02 -0.37 -19.78
N LEU A 109 -7.34 0.91 -19.65
CA LEU A 109 -8.52 1.50 -20.26
C LEU A 109 -8.40 1.59 -21.79
N SER A 110 -7.20 1.80 -22.32
CA SER A 110 -6.95 1.95 -23.76
C SER A 110 -6.91 0.62 -24.52
N ILE A 111 -6.33 -0.44 -23.93
CA ILE A 111 -6.09 -1.71 -24.63
C ILE A 111 -7.30 -2.64 -24.61
N PHE A 112 -7.97 -2.76 -23.47
CA PHE A 112 -9.02 -3.76 -23.30
C PHE A 112 -10.38 -3.09 -23.38
N LYS A 113 -11.33 -3.59 -24.17
CA LYS A 113 -12.74 -3.14 -24.11
C LYS A 113 -13.58 -3.95 -23.11
N SER A 114 -13.15 -5.16 -22.77
CA SER A 114 -13.88 -6.05 -21.85
C SER A 114 -13.49 -5.82 -20.38
N HIS A 115 -14.50 -5.70 -19.51
CA HIS A 115 -14.32 -5.45 -18.07
C HIS A 115 -13.63 -6.59 -17.33
N GLU A 116 -13.85 -7.85 -17.74
CA GLU A 116 -13.25 -9.02 -17.07
C GLU A 116 -11.74 -9.08 -17.26
N GLN A 117 -11.26 -8.86 -18.49
CA GLN A 117 -9.83 -8.89 -18.82
C GLN A 117 -9.06 -7.77 -18.12
N ARG A 118 -9.65 -6.56 -18.06
CA ARG A 118 -9.10 -5.42 -17.31
C ARG A 118 -8.90 -5.77 -15.82
N THR A 119 -9.91 -6.40 -15.22
CA THR A 119 -9.92 -6.78 -13.79
C THR A 119 -8.94 -7.91 -13.46
N LEU A 120 -8.79 -8.90 -14.36
CA LEU A 120 -7.81 -9.96 -14.18
C LEU A 120 -6.37 -9.42 -14.25
N LEU A 121 -6.07 -8.59 -15.25
CA LEU A 121 -4.72 -8.07 -15.45
C LEU A 121 -4.29 -7.18 -14.28
N ILE A 122 -5.13 -6.23 -13.86
CA ILE A 122 -4.84 -5.37 -12.70
C ILE A 122 -4.69 -6.21 -11.43
N GLY A 123 -5.52 -7.25 -11.24
CA GLY A 123 -5.41 -8.17 -10.11
C GLY A 123 -4.07 -8.92 -10.06
N VAL A 124 -3.58 -9.41 -11.20
CA VAL A 124 -2.28 -10.08 -11.30
C VAL A 124 -1.14 -9.12 -10.97
N ILE A 125 -1.17 -7.89 -11.50
CA ILE A 125 -0.17 -6.86 -11.20
C ILE A 125 -0.16 -6.54 -9.70
N CYS A 126 -1.34 -6.33 -9.09
CA CYS A 126 -1.46 -6.08 -7.65
C CYS A 126 -0.87 -7.24 -6.82
N PHE A 127 -1.13 -8.48 -7.23
CA PHE A 127 -0.68 -9.67 -6.52
C PHE A 127 0.85 -9.85 -6.59
N ILE A 128 1.45 -9.64 -7.76
CA ILE A 128 2.92 -9.66 -7.93
C ILE A 128 3.55 -8.57 -7.05
N PHE A 129 2.99 -7.36 -7.04
CA PHE A 129 3.50 -6.26 -6.23
C PHE A 129 3.41 -6.55 -4.73
N CYS A 130 2.30 -7.16 -4.28
CA CYS A 130 2.15 -7.67 -2.93
C CYS A 130 3.27 -8.66 -2.57
N ILE A 131 3.56 -9.66 -3.42
CA ILE A 131 4.61 -10.65 -3.16
C ILE A 131 5.98 -9.97 -2.98
N ILE A 132 6.32 -9.02 -3.85
CA ILE A 132 7.58 -8.27 -3.78
C ILE A 132 7.66 -7.49 -2.46
N MET A 133 6.57 -6.83 -2.07
CA MET A 133 6.51 -6.08 -0.81
C MET A 133 6.72 -6.99 0.41
N TYR A 134 6.14 -8.21 0.41
CA TYR A 134 6.33 -9.19 1.47
C TYR A 134 7.71 -9.88 1.46
N ALA A 135 8.50 -9.75 0.39
CA ALA A 135 9.87 -10.25 0.36
C ALA A 135 10.80 -9.47 1.32
N SER A 136 10.52 -8.18 1.56
CA SER A 136 11.31 -7.35 2.48
C SER A 136 11.35 -7.90 3.92
N PRO A 137 10.23 -8.18 4.60
CA PRO A 137 10.27 -8.79 5.93
C PRO A 137 10.84 -10.22 5.93
N LEU A 138 10.61 -11.02 4.89
CA LEU A 138 11.18 -12.37 4.78
C LEU A 138 12.71 -12.35 4.73
N SER A 139 13.29 -11.37 4.02
CA SER A 139 14.75 -11.21 3.94
C SER A 139 15.39 -10.92 5.30
N ILE A 140 14.64 -10.30 6.23
CA ILE A 140 15.10 -10.00 7.59
C ILE A 140 15.04 -11.27 8.46
N MET A 141 13.98 -12.08 8.31
CA MET A 141 13.86 -13.35 9.05
C MET A 141 14.96 -14.33 8.65
N VAL A 142 15.23 -14.48 7.34
CA VAL A 142 16.29 -15.36 6.84
C VAL A 142 17.68 -14.88 7.29
N ARG A 143 17.91 -13.57 7.37
CA ARG A 143 19.18 -13.04 7.93
C ARG A 143 19.30 -13.26 9.44
N CYS A 144 18.19 -13.24 10.17
CA CYS A 144 18.20 -13.53 11.60
C CYS A 144 18.57 -14.99 11.84
N ASP A 145 17.99 -15.92 11.07
CA ASP A 145 18.33 -17.35 11.15
C ASP A 145 19.79 -17.61 10.73
N ALA A 146 20.29 -16.90 9.70
CA ALA A 146 21.67 -17.02 9.24
C ALA A 146 22.71 -16.39 10.18
N ALA A 147 22.32 -15.43 11.02
CA ALA A 147 23.21 -14.80 12.01
C ALA A 147 23.27 -15.57 13.35
N GLN A 148 22.44 -16.60 13.52
CA GLN A 148 22.45 -17.49 14.69
C GLN A 148 23.12 -18.86 14.41
N MET A 149 23.69 -19.05 13.22
CA MET A 149 24.56 -20.17 12.84
C MET A 149 26.01 -19.69 12.75
#